data_AF-A0A2T6CXP5-F1
#
_entry.id   AF-A0A2T6CXP5-F1
#
_cell.length_a   1.000
_cell.length_b   1.000
_cell.length_c   1.000
_cell.angle_alpha   90.00
_cell.angle_beta   90.00
_cell.angle_gamma   90.00
#
_symmetry.space_group_name_H-M   'P 1'
#
loop_
_entity.id
_entity.type
_entity.pdbx_description
1 polymer ?
#
loop_
_entity_poly.entity_id
_entity_poly.type
_entity_poly.pdbx_seq_one_letter_code
_entity_poly.pdbx_strand_id
1 'polypeptide(L)'
;MGPRKKYVYQDGILWDAVFGEVVRQWRVRGCFPDPWQYRIVLETDEGQITLAEDEEAFWIEQHGERQALSTGRVVLPDFAGHRRAPLLRALHAELLVNLLPWGPMPNLWVYTRPWYRDAAMMALCFERTGNVNLLRRWIGELCSPYDYNNQGIAEADNLGQTLYLASLAGEDGHRLIEMALKEIPRFRTGSHICGQTDFAERPVYQTKWLKYGLRRLGLDDPYEIPVIDDAYSSLFWMDFRDQHAAHPRFDREHLDLYPYLHWAEAHFYGDPPPETVSERTFPLTREVRASQADYSRMAFLSPAWPAAQWSSPHTWHAAEMFLYFLDYPER
;
A
#
# COMPACT_ATOMS: atom_id res chain seq x y z
N MET A 1 -4.07 -13.12 -3.24
CA MET A 1 -4.49 -11.75 -2.84
C MET A 1 -5.18 -11.75 -1.49
N GLY A 2 -5.11 -10.64 -0.74
CA GLY A 2 -5.82 -10.46 0.54
C GLY A 2 -5.33 -11.42 1.62
N PRO A 3 -6.20 -12.01 2.46
CA PRO A 3 -5.78 -12.86 3.59
C PRO A 3 -5.23 -14.23 3.16
N ARG A 4 -5.28 -14.55 1.87
CA ARG A 4 -4.81 -15.83 1.31
C ARG A 4 -3.30 -16.03 1.50
N LYS A 5 -2.86 -17.27 1.42
CA LYS A 5 -1.43 -17.59 1.22
C LYS A 5 -0.91 -16.87 -0.01
N LYS A 6 0.35 -16.43 0.05
CA LYS A 6 0.99 -15.69 -1.02
C LYS A 6 1.84 -16.65 -1.83
N TYR A 7 1.77 -16.55 -3.15
CA TYR A 7 2.50 -17.41 -4.05
C TYR A 7 3.27 -16.59 -5.08
N VAL A 8 4.41 -17.13 -5.51
CA VAL A 8 5.18 -16.62 -6.64
C VAL A 8 5.30 -17.74 -7.66
N TYR A 9 4.98 -17.43 -8.91
CA TYR A 9 5.29 -18.31 -10.03
C TYR A 9 6.58 -17.83 -10.70
N GLN A 10 7.54 -18.73 -10.88
CA GLN A 10 8.81 -18.45 -11.57
C GLN A 10 9.32 -19.71 -12.27
N ASP A 11 9.57 -19.61 -13.58
CA ASP A 11 10.23 -20.64 -14.40
C ASP A 11 9.69 -22.07 -14.21
N GLY A 12 8.36 -22.20 -14.22
CA GLY A 12 7.66 -23.48 -14.07
C GLY A 12 7.50 -23.94 -12.62
N ILE A 13 7.90 -23.16 -11.63
CA ILE A 13 7.76 -23.50 -10.22
C ILE A 13 6.80 -22.50 -9.55
N LEU A 14 5.85 -23.03 -8.79
CA LEU A 14 5.00 -22.26 -7.89
C LEU A 14 5.56 -22.39 -6.47
N TRP A 15 5.91 -21.26 -5.89
CA TRP A 15 6.51 -21.16 -4.57
C TRP A 15 5.53 -20.55 -3.58
N ASP A 16 5.60 -20.95 -2.31
CA ASP A 16 5.08 -20.15 -1.21
C ASP A 16 5.95 -18.91 -1.06
N ALA A 17 5.36 -17.74 -1.22
CA ALA A 17 6.09 -16.48 -1.27
C ALA A 17 6.66 -16.06 0.09
N VAL A 18 6.16 -16.61 1.19
CA VAL A 18 6.57 -16.23 2.56
C VAL A 18 7.65 -17.19 3.07
N PHE A 19 7.47 -18.48 2.84
CA PHE A 19 8.37 -19.52 3.35
C PHE A 19 9.39 -20.03 2.33
N GLY A 20 9.20 -19.73 1.04
CA GLY A 20 10.10 -20.16 -0.04
C GLY A 20 10.00 -21.65 -0.37
N GLU A 21 8.93 -22.32 0.07
CA GLU A 21 8.70 -23.75 -0.19
C GLU A 21 8.15 -23.97 -1.60
N VAL A 22 8.59 -25.03 -2.27
CA VAL A 22 8.00 -25.45 -3.55
C VAL A 22 6.63 -26.07 -3.30
N VAL A 23 5.60 -25.46 -3.91
CA VAL A 23 4.20 -25.92 -3.80
C VAL A 23 3.87 -26.88 -4.95
N ARG A 24 4.26 -26.49 -6.17
CA ARG A 24 4.09 -27.25 -7.42
C ARG A 24 5.20 -26.93 -8.40
N GLN A 25 5.47 -27.84 -9.32
CA GLN A 25 6.43 -27.66 -10.40
C GLN A 25 5.92 -28.33 -11.67
N TRP A 26 6.14 -27.67 -12.80
CA TRP A 26 5.73 -28.12 -14.12
C TRP A 26 6.86 -27.96 -15.13
N ARG A 27 6.82 -28.78 -16.19
CA ARG A 27 7.66 -28.59 -17.38
C ARG A 27 6.94 -27.64 -18.33
N VAL A 28 7.30 -26.36 -18.25
CA VAL A 28 6.63 -25.29 -18.99
C VAL A 28 7.35 -25.02 -20.31
N ARG A 29 6.57 -24.92 -21.39
CA ARG A 29 6.98 -24.51 -22.74
C ARG A 29 6.64 -23.05 -23.02
N GLY A 30 5.57 -22.54 -22.40
CA GLY A 30 5.12 -21.15 -22.54
C GLY A 30 4.42 -20.65 -21.28
N CYS A 31 4.59 -19.37 -20.97
CA CYS A 31 3.96 -18.69 -19.84
C CYS A 31 3.33 -17.38 -20.33
N PHE A 32 2.04 -17.22 -20.06
CA PHE A 32 1.23 -16.10 -20.52
C PHE A 32 0.50 -15.47 -19.33
N PRO A 33 1.14 -14.52 -18.63
CA PRO A 33 0.49 -13.77 -17.57
C PRO A 33 -0.54 -12.79 -18.14
N ASP A 34 -1.69 -12.71 -17.49
CA ASP A 34 -2.78 -11.77 -17.75
C ASP A 34 -3.19 -11.13 -16.41
N PRO A 35 -2.42 -10.11 -15.94
CA PRO A 35 -2.58 -9.55 -14.61
C PRO A 35 -3.94 -8.89 -14.39
N TRP A 36 -4.57 -8.41 -15.47
CA TRP A 36 -5.91 -7.82 -15.46
C TRP A 36 -7.00 -8.84 -15.16
N GLN A 37 -6.80 -10.08 -15.58
CA GLN A 37 -7.70 -11.20 -15.29
C GLN A 37 -7.24 -12.00 -14.07
N TYR A 38 -6.21 -11.52 -13.35
CA TYR A 38 -5.62 -12.22 -12.21
C TYR A 38 -5.23 -13.66 -12.54
N ARG A 39 -4.69 -13.85 -13.74
CA ARG A 39 -4.53 -15.18 -14.35
C ARG A 39 -3.13 -15.34 -14.95
N ILE A 40 -2.61 -16.56 -14.89
CA ILE A 40 -1.44 -17.01 -15.63
C ILE A 40 -1.82 -18.29 -16.35
N VAL A 41 -1.61 -18.34 -17.66
CA VAL A 41 -1.78 -19.56 -18.45
C VAL A 41 -0.40 -20.15 -18.75
N LEU A 42 -0.22 -21.41 -18.42
CA LEU A 42 1.00 -22.18 -18.68
C LEU A 42 0.71 -23.23 -19.75
N GLU A 43 1.55 -23.26 -20.77
CA GLU A 43 1.60 -24.37 -21.71
C GLU A 43 2.65 -25.37 -21.24
N THR A 44 2.24 -26.60 -20.94
CA THR A 44 3.14 -27.65 -20.46
C THR A 44 3.15 -28.84 -21.42
N ASP A 45 4.06 -29.78 -21.22
CA ASP A 45 4.07 -31.05 -21.97
C ASP A 45 2.79 -31.89 -21.74
N GLU A 46 2.14 -31.70 -20.59
CA GLU A 46 0.96 -32.47 -20.15
C GLU A 46 -0.37 -31.76 -20.47
N GLY A 47 -0.30 -30.61 -21.15
CA GLY A 47 -1.46 -29.77 -21.49
C GLY A 47 -1.38 -28.37 -20.89
N GLN A 48 -2.49 -27.64 -20.97
CA GLN A 48 -2.62 -26.30 -20.41
C GLN A 48 -2.90 -26.35 -18.91
N ILE A 49 -2.27 -25.45 -18.16
CA ILE A 49 -2.53 -25.20 -16.74
C ILE A 49 -2.89 -23.73 -16.58
N THR A 50 -3.93 -23.44 -15.80
CA THR A 50 -4.31 -22.07 -15.48
C THR A 50 -4.14 -21.85 -13.98
N LEU A 51 -3.37 -20.83 -13.61
CA LEU A 51 -3.32 -20.28 -12.25
C LEU A 51 -4.21 -19.05 -12.26
N ALA A 52 -5.25 -18.98 -11.43
CA ALA A 52 -6.19 -17.86 -11.45
C ALA A 52 -6.68 -17.49 -10.06
N GLU A 53 -6.89 -16.21 -9.79
CA GLU A 53 -7.57 -15.72 -8.58
C GLU A 53 -8.94 -15.13 -8.92
N ASP A 54 -9.94 -15.45 -8.10
CA ASP A 54 -11.24 -14.76 -8.07
C ASP A 54 -11.54 -14.23 -6.66
N GLU A 55 -12.76 -13.79 -6.39
CA GLU A 55 -13.15 -13.23 -5.08
C GLU A 55 -13.09 -14.27 -3.94
N GLU A 56 -13.07 -15.56 -4.23
CA GLU A 56 -13.17 -16.63 -3.23
C GLU A 56 -11.84 -17.34 -2.97
N ALA A 57 -11.07 -17.63 -4.02
CA ALA A 57 -9.82 -18.37 -3.87
C ALA A 57 -8.78 -18.11 -4.96
N PHE A 58 -7.58 -18.63 -4.71
CA PHE A 58 -6.57 -18.91 -5.72
C PHE A 58 -6.68 -20.36 -6.19
N TRP A 59 -6.78 -20.54 -7.50
CA TRP A 59 -7.10 -21.79 -8.17
C TRP A 59 -5.95 -22.28 -9.04
N ILE A 60 -5.78 -23.60 -9.07
CA ILE A 60 -5.12 -24.30 -10.17
C ILE A 60 -6.19 -25.02 -10.97
N GLU A 61 -6.19 -24.82 -12.28
CA GLU A 61 -6.99 -25.57 -13.23
C GLU A 61 -6.07 -26.40 -14.12
N GLN A 62 -6.21 -27.72 -14.07
CA GLN A 62 -5.41 -28.67 -14.83
C GLN A 62 -6.25 -29.92 -15.13
N HIS A 63 -6.14 -30.45 -16.35
CA HIS A 63 -6.86 -31.67 -16.80
C HIS A 63 -8.39 -31.63 -16.59
N GLY A 64 -9.00 -30.44 -16.62
CA GLY A 64 -10.43 -30.24 -16.40
C GLY A 64 -10.85 -30.22 -14.93
N GLU A 65 -9.92 -30.36 -14.00
CA GLU A 65 -10.14 -30.19 -12.56
C GLU A 65 -9.75 -28.78 -12.10
N ARG A 66 -10.54 -28.20 -11.19
CA ARG A 66 -10.28 -26.90 -10.56
C ARG A 66 -10.09 -27.08 -9.06
N GLN A 67 -8.89 -26.84 -8.56
CA GLN A 67 -8.51 -27.01 -7.16
C GLN A 67 -8.20 -25.66 -6.51
N ALA A 68 -8.83 -25.36 -5.37
CA ALA A 68 -8.44 -24.21 -4.55
C ALA A 68 -7.13 -24.53 -3.81
N LEU A 69 -6.11 -23.68 -4.01
CA LEU A 69 -4.87 -23.73 -3.25
C LEU A 69 -4.94 -22.92 -1.95
N SER A 70 -5.62 -21.78 -1.99
CA SER A 70 -5.83 -20.94 -0.83
C SER A 70 -7.13 -20.19 -0.97
N THR A 71 -7.96 -20.25 0.06
CA THR A 71 -9.26 -19.59 0.14
C THR A 71 -9.18 -18.33 0.99
N GLY A 72 -10.09 -17.39 0.76
CA GLY A 72 -10.22 -16.18 1.55
C GLY A 72 -10.93 -15.12 0.72
N ARG A 73 -12.05 -14.62 1.23
CA ARG A 73 -12.88 -13.69 0.47
C ARG A 73 -12.21 -12.33 0.34
N VAL A 74 -12.23 -11.77 -0.87
CA VAL A 74 -11.87 -10.39 -1.19
C VAL A 74 -12.90 -9.83 -2.17
N VAL A 75 -13.02 -8.51 -2.29
CA VAL A 75 -13.82 -7.88 -3.35
C VAL A 75 -12.89 -7.51 -4.51
N LEU A 76 -13.21 -7.86 -5.74
CA LEU A 76 -12.38 -7.61 -6.93
C LEU A 76 -13.17 -6.82 -8.00
N PRO A 77 -13.28 -5.49 -7.86
CA PRO A 77 -14.01 -4.68 -8.82
C PRO A 77 -13.46 -4.84 -10.25
N ASP A 78 -14.36 -4.87 -11.23
CA ASP A 78 -14.01 -4.83 -12.65
C ASP A 78 -13.71 -3.42 -13.16
N PHE A 79 -14.12 -2.40 -12.38
CA PHE A 79 -14.09 -0.99 -12.75
C PHE A 79 -14.78 -0.74 -14.10
N ALA A 80 -15.91 -1.41 -14.33
CA ALA A 80 -16.67 -1.29 -15.58
C ALA A 80 -16.90 0.17 -15.98
N GLY A 81 -16.60 0.49 -17.23
CA GLY A 81 -16.71 1.85 -17.79
C GLY A 81 -15.53 2.78 -17.49
N HIS A 82 -14.57 2.37 -16.67
CA HIS A 82 -13.36 3.16 -16.43
C HIS A 82 -12.31 2.92 -17.52
N ARG A 83 -11.78 3.99 -18.14
CA ARG A 83 -10.79 3.88 -19.22
C ARG A 83 -9.52 3.13 -18.82
N ARG A 84 -9.12 3.27 -17.55
CA ARG A 84 -7.96 2.63 -16.93
C ARG A 84 -8.33 1.37 -16.13
N ALA A 85 -9.47 0.74 -16.38
CA ALA A 85 -9.93 -0.43 -15.62
C ALA A 85 -8.87 -1.55 -15.47
N PRO A 86 -8.13 -1.94 -16.53
CA PRO A 86 -7.05 -2.90 -16.38
C PRO A 86 -6.03 -2.40 -15.35
N LEU A 87 -5.49 -1.19 -15.53
CA LEU A 87 -4.50 -0.59 -14.64
C LEU A 87 -4.94 -0.60 -13.17
N LEU A 88 -6.17 -0.16 -12.89
CA LEU A 88 -6.75 -0.17 -11.54
C LEU A 88 -6.80 -1.58 -10.94
N ARG A 89 -7.14 -2.59 -11.74
CA ARG A 89 -7.17 -4.00 -11.30
C ARG A 89 -5.80 -4.50 -10.89
N ALA A 90 -4.75 -4.17 -11.64
CA ALA A 90 -3.39 -4.60 -11.29
C ALA A 90 -2.84 -3.86 -10.06
N LEU A 91 -3.02 -2.54 -9.97
CA LEU A 91 -2.63 -1.78 -8.78
C LEU A 91 -3.36 -2.29 -7.53
N HIS A 92 -4.64 -2.62 -7.66
CA HIS A 92 -5.41 -3.24 -6.58
C HIS A 92 -4.85 -4.62 -6.17
N ALA A 93 -4.41 -5.43 -7.13
CA ALA A 93 -3.74 -6.70 -6.83
C ALA A 93 -2.42 -6.50 -6.08
N GLU A 94 -1.64 -5.47 -6.42
CA GLU A 94 -0.40 -5.11 -5.72
C GLU A 94 -0.63 -4.63 -4.29
N LEU A 95 -1.76 -3.97 -4.01
CA LEU A 95 -2.19 -3.69 -2.64
C LEU A 95 -2.55 -4.98 -1.91
N LEU A 96 -3.39 -5.81 -2.52
CA LEU A 96 -3.88 -7.04 -1.89
C LEU A 96 -2.80 -8.10 -1.67
N VAL A 97 -1.76 -8.19 -2.51
CA VAL A 97 -0.66 -9.16 -2.33
C VAL A 97 0.22 -8.82 -1.12
N ASN A 98 0.30 -7.54 -0.76
CA ASN A 98 1.06 -7.04 0.38
C ASN A 98 0.27 -7.02 1.70
N LEU A 99 -1.01 -7.41 1.68
CA LEU A 99 -1.77 -7.65 2.90
C LEU A 99 -1.46 -9.05 3.44
N LEU A 100 -0.80 -9.12 4.59
CA LEU A 100 -0.46 -10.38 5.27
C LEU A 100 -1.38 -10.61 6.47
N PRO A 101 -1.44 -11.83 7.04
CA PRO A 101 -2.28 -12.10 8.21
C PRO A 101 -1.99 -11.20 9.42
N TRP A 102 -0.78 -10.64 9.50
CA TRP A 102 -0.35 -9.73 10.56
C TRP A 102 -0.43 -8.25 10.16
N GLY A 103 -0.93 -7.91 8.97
CA GLY A 103 -1.25 -6.55 8.59
C GLY A 103 -0.80 -6.12 7.18
N PRO A 104 -1.14 -4.87 6.80
CA PRO A 104 -0.69 -4.18 5.58
C PRO A 104 0.82 -3.93 5.60
N MET A 105 1.56 -4.55 4.70
CA MET A 105 3.01 -4.33 4.57
C MET A 105 3.30 -3.30 3.47
N PRO A 106 4.35 -2.47 3.60
CA PRO A 106 4.87 -1.71 2.45
C PRO A 106 5.26 -2.64 1.30
N ASN A 107 5.99 -3.71 1.63
CA ASN A 107 6.29 -4.84 0.77
C ASN A 107 6.43 -6.12 1.61
N LEU A 108 5.85 -7.24 1.14
CA LEU A 108 5.81 -8.51 1.89
C LEU A 108 7.17 -9.16 2.17
N TRP A 109 8.22 -8.83 1.41
CA TRP A 109 9.53 -9.46 1.53
C TRP A 109 10.52 -8.63 2.33
N VAL A 110 10.59 -7.31 2.10
CA VAL A 110 11.67 -6.49 2.68
C VAL A 110 11.30 -5.82 4.00
N TYR A 111 10.02 -5.81 4.37
CA TYR A 111 9.56 -5.25 5.64
C TYR A 111 9.09 -6.35 6.59
N THR A 112 9.36 -6.18 7.89
CA THR A 112 8.98 -7.14 8.93
C THR A 112 7.75 -6.72 9.71
N ARG A 113 7.31 -5.46 9.59
CA ARG A 113 6.13 -4.90 10.26
C ARG A 113 5.37 -3.93 9.34
N PRO A 114 4.05 -3.78 9.55
CA PRO A 114 3.26 -2.72 8.94
C PRO A 114 3.76 -1.32 9.31
N TRP A 115 3.72 -0.40 8.35
CA TRP A 115 3.87 1.04 8.58
C TRP A 115 2.49 1.68 8.56
N TYR A 116 2.18 2.55 9.53
CA TYR A 116 0.84 3.14 9.64
C TYR A 116 0.53 4.08 8.48
N ARG A 117 1.56 4.72 7.91
CA ARG A 117 1.45 5.55 6.71
C ARG A 117 1.02 4.72 5.49
N ASP A 118 1.76 3.66 5.16
CA ASP A 118 1.42 2.72 4.08
C ASP A 118 0.05 2.05 4.32
N ALA A 119 -0.22 1.65 5.56
CA ALA A 119 -1.49 1.07 5.95
C ALA A 119 -2.68 2.02 5.72
N ALA A 120 -2.53 3.29 6.11
CA ALA A 120 -3.54 4.31 5.88
C ALA A 120 -3.78 4.53 4.38
N MET A 121 -2.71 4.59 3.59
CA MET A 121 -2.82 4.73 2.12
C MET A 121 -3.51 3.53 1.46
N MET A 122 -3.17 2.31 1.89
CA MET A 122 -3.85 1.10 1.45
C MET A 122 -5.33 1.08 1.89
N ALA A 123 -5.63 1.58 3.10
CA ALA A 123 -6.99 1.66 3.61
C ALA A 123 -7.87 2.61 2.80
N LEU A 124 -7.34 3.75 2.34
CA LEU A 124 -8.07 4.66 1.43
C LEU A 124 -8.49 3.93 0.15
N CYS A 125 -7.61 3.12 -0.44
CA CYS A 125 -7.94 2.31 -1.60
C CYS A 125 -9.02 1.26 -1.28
N PHE A 126 -8.91 0.62 -0.10
CA PHE A 126 -9.87 -0.41 0.32
C PHE A 126 -11.25 0.15 0.66
N GLU A 127 -11.37 1.42 1.09
CA GLU A 127 -12.65 2.11 1.15
C GLU A 127 -13.29 2.21 -0.24
N ARG A 128 -12.50 2.52 -1.27
CA ARG A 128 -12.98 2.62 -2.66
C ARG A 128 -13.34 1.28 -3.28
N THR A 129 -12.72 0.19 -2.85
CA THR A 129 -12.93 -1.15 -3.43
C THR A 129 -13.82 -2.08 -2.60
N GLY A 130 -14.28 -1.64 -1.43
CA GLY A 130 -15.11 -2.46 -0.53
C GLY A 130 -14.32 -3.50 0.28
N ASN A 131 -13.01 -3.32 0.44
CA ASN A 131 -12.10 -4.25 1.10
C ASN A 131 -11.70 -3.86 2.53
N VAL A 132 -12.32 -2.84 3.12
CA VAL A 132 -12.01 -2.36 4.49
C VAL A 132 -12.07 -3.48 5.54
N ASN A 133 -13.01 -4.42 5.38
CA ASN A 133 -13.16 -5.56 6.28
C ASN A 133 -11.88 -6.39 6.46
N LEU A 134 -10.99 -6.38 5.45
CA LEU A 134 -9.73 -7.11 5.51
C LEU A 134 -8.75 -6.53 6.54
N LEU A 135 -8.92 -5.27 6.96
CA LEU A 135 -8.04 -4.58 7.91
C LEU A 135 -8.57 -4.61 9.35
N ARG A 136 -9.88 -4.82 9.55
CA ARG A 136 -10.54 -4.64 10.86
C ARG A 136 -9.87 -5.40 11.99
N ARG A 137 -9.60 -6.69 11.76
CA ARG A 137 -8.94 -7.54 12.76
C ARG A 137 -7.57 -6.98 13.15
N TRP A 138 -6.74 -6.65 12.16
CA TRP A 138 -5.41 -6.11 12.40
C TRP A 138 -5.49 -4.80 13.19
N ILE A 139 -6.38 -3.88 12.81
CA ILE A 139 -6.58 -2.61 13.50
C ILE A 139 -7.00 -2.84 14.97
N GLY A 140 -7.97 -3.74 15.21
CA GLY A 140 -8.42 -4.07 16.57
C GLY A 140 -7.35 -4.72 17.46
N GLU A 141 -6.32 -5.33 16.86
CA GLU A 141 -5.20 -5.96 17.58
C GLU A 141 -4.04 -4.98 17.86
N LEU A 142 -4.03 -3.78 17.26
CA LEU A 142 -2.99 -2.78 17.52
C LEU A 142 -3.03 -2.31 18.98
N CYS A 143 -1.85 -2.27 19.61
CA CYS A 143 -1.69 -1.94 21.03
C CYS A 143 -0.96 -0.62 21.29
N SER A 144 -0.70 0.16 20.23
CA SER A 144 0.07 1.41 20.25
C SER A 144 -0.49 2.35 19.18
N PRO A 145 -0.46 3.68 19.41
CA PRO A 145 -0.77 4.65 18.36
C PRO A 145 0.44 4.96 17.44
N TYR A 146 1.55 4.23 17.60
CA TYR A 146 2.75 4.32 16.77
C TYR A 146 3.19 2.95 16.29
N ASP A 147 3.77 2.89 15.09
CA ASP A 147 4.37 1.67 14.54
C ASP A 147 5.82 1.44 14.99
N TYR A 148 6.52 2.52 15.39
CA TYR A 148 7.92 2.52 15.85
C TYR A 148 8.94 2.04 14.81
N ASN A 149 8.61 2.07 13.52
CA ASN A 149 9.47 1.48 12.49
C ASN A 149 10.71 2.33 12.19
N ASN A 150 10.63 3.66 12.32
CA ASN A 150 11.77 4.56 12.17
C ASN A 150 12.64 4.56 13.44
N GLN A 151 13.45 3.51 13.63
CA GLN A 151 14.41 3.37 14.75
C GLN A 151 13.77 3.49 16.15
N GLY A 152 12.51 3.08 16.31
CA GLY A 152 11.81 3.19 17.58
C GLY A 152 11.28 4.59 17.90
N ILE A 153 11.31 5.52 16.94
CA ILE A 153 10.75 6.87 17.11
C ILE A 153 9.21 6.78 17.06
N ALA A 154 8.56 7.49 18.00
CA ALA A 154 7.13 7.72 17.96
C ALA A 154 6.85 8.90 17.02
N GLU A 155 6.57 8.63 15.74
CA GLU A 155 6.36 9.67 14.75
C GLU A 155 5.00 10.36 14.92
N ALA A 156 4.96 11.67 14.78
CA ALA A 156 3.77 12.44 15.11
C ALA A 156 2.62 12.28 14.09
N ASP A 157 2.93 11.93 12.83
CA ASP A 157 1.94 11.66 11.79
C ASP A 157 1.16 10.36 12.05
N ASN A 158 1.74 9.41 12.78
CA ASN A 158 1.05 8.18 13.17
C ASN A 158 -0.21 8.45 14.01
N LEU A 159 -0.29 9.57 14.75
CA LEU A 159 -1.49 9.88 15.55
C LEU A 159 -2.72 10.07 14.66
N GLY A 160 -2.60 10.85 13.58
CA GLY A 160 -3.67 11.06 12.63
C GLY A 160 -3.99 9.83 11.80
N GLN A 161 -2.96 9.10 11.36
CA GLN A 161 -3.11 7.83 10.65
C GLN A 161 -3.83 6.79 11.51
N THR A 162 -3.47 6.67 12.79
CA THR A 162 -4.11 5.77 13.77
C THR A 162 -5.58 6.13 13.97
N LEU A 163 -5.91 7.41 14.15
CA LEU A 163 -7.30 7.85 14.29
C LEU A 163 -8.12 7.53 13.04
N TYR A 164 -7.56 7.76 11.85
CA TYR A 164 -8.19 7.38 10.59
C TYR A 164 -8.40 5.86 10.49
N LEU A 165 -7.37 5.04 10.76
CA LEU A 165 -7.49 3.57 10.75
C LEU A 165 -8.54 3.10 11.76
N ALA A 166 -8.52 3.63 12.99
CA ALA A 166 -9.51 3.30 14.01
C ALA A 166 -10.94 3.63 13.57
N SER A 167 -11.15 4.68 12.78
CA SER A 167 -12.47 5.03 12.21
C SER A 167 -13.05 3.93 11.31
N LEU A 168 -12.19 3.08 10.73
CA LEU A 168 -12.59 1.99 9.82
C LEU A 168 -12.92 0.68 10.56
N ALA A 169 -12.45 0.53 11.80
CA ALA A 169 -12.63 -0.66 12.62
C ALA A 169 -13.94 -0.68 13.42
N GLY A 170 -14.65 0.46 13.51
CA GLY A 170 -15.86 0.55 14.33
C GLY A 170 -15.53 0.43 15.82
N GLU A 171 -16.30 -0.38 16.56
CA GLU A 171 -16.12 -0.57 18.01
C GLU A 171 -14.72 -1.10 18.38
N ASP A 172 -14.13 -1.94 17.53
CA ASP A 172 -12.79 -2.52 17.73
C ASP A 172 -11.68 -1.45 17.75
N GLY A 173 -11.94 -0.26 17.19
CA GLY A 173 -11.00 0.86 17.15
C GLY A 173 -10.95 1.70 18.44
N HIS A 174 -11.90 1.53 19.37
CA HIS A 174 -12.08 2.48 20.48
C HIS A 174 -10.82 2.67 21.35
N ARG A 175 -10.13 1.58 21.65
CA ARG A 175 -8.88 1.60 22.43
C ARG A 175 -7.78 2.42 21.75
N LEU A 176 -7.66 2.31 20.42
CA LEU A 176 -6.67 3.09 19.66
C LEU A 176 -6.99 4.58 19.67
N ILE A 177 -8.28 4.94 19.60
CA ILE A 177 -8.73 6.32 19.68
C ILE A 177 -8.28 6.93 21.01
N GLU A 178 -8.57 6.26 22.12
CA GLU A 178 -8.15 6.75 23.46
C GLU A 178 -6.64 6.89 23.58
N MET A 179 -5.88 5.90 23.08
CA MET A 179 -4.41 5.93 23.09
C MET A 179 -3.85 7.11 22.29
N ALA A 180 -4.33 7.31 21.06
CA ALA A 180 -3.89 8.40 20.20
C ALA A 180 -4.25 9.76 20.83
N LEU A 181 -5.50 9.94 21.28
CA LEU A 181 -5.95 11.20 21.89
C LEU A 181 -5.14 11.58 23.13
N LYS A 182 -4.78 10.59 23.96
CA LYS A 182 -3.95 10.80 25.15
C LYS A 182 -2.53 11.27 24.81
N GLU A 183 -2.01 10.88 23.65
CA GLU A 183 -0.65 11.20 23.23
C GLU A 183 -0.54 12.54 22.49
N ILE A 184 -1.60 13.04 21.85
CA ILE A 184 -1.58 14.32 21.12
C ILE A 184 -0.98 15.48 21.93
N PRO A 185 -1.32 15.68 23.23
CA PRO A 185 -0.75 16.78 24.02
C PRO A 185 0.77 16.80 24.08
N ARG A 186 1.45 15.65 23.92
CA ARG A 186 2.92 15.56 23.93
C ARG A 186 3.57 16.28 22.74
N PHE A 187 2.89 16.32 21.60
CA PHE A 187 3.40 16.95 20.37
C PHE A 187 2.79 18.33 20.11
N ARG A 188 1.93 18.82 21.01
CA ARG A 188 1.21 20.07 20.78
C ARG A 188 2.15 21.26 20.85
N THR A 189 2.15 22.06 19.79
CA THR A 189 2.85 23.35 19.68
C THR A 189 1.84 24.43 19.33
N GLY A 190 1.31 25.13 20.35
CA GLY A 190 0.24 26.11 20.16
C GLY A 190 -1.05 25.46 19.62
N SER A 191 -1.46 25.85 18.41
CA SER A 191 -2.65 25.34 17.70
C SER A 191 -2.36 24.17 16.75
N HIS A 192 -1.13 23.65 16.66
CA HIS A 192 -0.79 22.52 15.79
C HIS A 192 0.00 21.43 16.54
N ILE A 193 0.35 20.34 15.86
CA ILE A 193 1.30 19.35 16.38
C ILE A 193 2.62 19.39 15.62
N CYS A 194 3.72 19.16 16.34
CA CYS A 194 5.05 19.06 15.77
C CYS A 194 5.84 17.93 16.45
N GLY A 195 6.44 17.07 15.66
CA GLY A 195 7.37 16.02 16.09
C GLY A 195 8.16 15.51 14.89
N GLN A 196 8.82 14.36 15.02
CA GLN A 196 9.54 13.75 13.89
C GLN A 196 8.60 12.94 12.99
N THR A 197 8.85 13.03 11.67
CA THR A 197 8.37 12.14 10.61
C THR A 197 9.50 12.04 9.57
N ASP A 198 9.95 10.83 9.29
CA ASP A 198 11.13 10.53 8.44
C ASP A 198 12.34 11.38 8.82
N PHE A 199 12.67 11.35 10.12
CA PHE A 199 13.83 12.04 10.73
C PHE A 199 13.81 13.58 10.69
N ALA A 200 12.71 14.21 10.27
CA ALA A 200 12.57 15.66 10.23
C ALA A 200 11.25 16.12 10.87
N GLU A 201 11.18 17.39 11.29
CA GLU A 201 9.92 17.99 11.71
C GLU A 201 9.03 18.25 10.50
N ARG A 202 7.77 17.77 10.56
CA ARG A 202 6.76 17.88 9.49
C ARG A 202 5.41 18.39 10.01
N PRO A 203 5.38 19.56 10.68
CA PRO A 203 4.20 20.04 11.41
C PRO A 203 2.96 20.26 10.53
N VAL A 204 3.11 20.62 9.25
CA VAL A 204 1.98 20.81 8.33
C VAL A 204 1.39 19.45 7.98
N TYR A 205 2.24 18.51 7.55
CA TYR A 205 1.82 17.16 7.18
C TYR A 205 1.20 16.40 8.37
N GLN A 206 1.85 16.45 9.54
CA GLN A 206 1.38 15.80 10.76
C GLN A 206 0.02 16.36 11.21
N THR A 207 -0.13 17.68 11.18
CA THR A 207 -1.38 18.32 11.57
C THR A 207 -2.51 18.01 10.57
N LYS A 208 -2.24 17.95 9.26
CA LYS A 208 -3.22 17.52 8.25
C LYS A 208 -3.75 16.10 8.53
N TRP A 209 -2.85 15.16 8.79
CA TRP A 209 -3.23 13.80 9.19
C TRP A 209 -4.07 13.77 10.46
N LEU A 210 -3.67 14.52 11.50
CA LEU A 210 -4.41 14.58 12.75
C LEU A 210 -5.84 15.10 12.53
N LYS A 211 -5.98 16.23 11.82
CA LYS A 211 -7.29 16.82 11.51
C LYS A 211 -8.15 15.86 10.71
N TYR A 212 -7.58 15.17 9.72
CA TYR A 212 -8.28 14.16 8.93
C TYR A 212 -8.79 13.02 9.82
N GLY A 213 -7.95 12.45 10.68
CA GLY A 213 -8.34 11.39 11.62
C GLY A 213 -9.46 11.82 12.59
N LEU A 214 -9.36 13.02 13.18
CA LEU A 214 -10.39 13.58 14.06
C LEU A 214 -11.72 13.75 13.33
N ARG A 215 -11.71 14.34 12.12
CA ARG A 215 -12.91 14.54 11.29
C ARG A 215 -13.58 13.22 10.92
N ARG A 216 -12.80 12.20 10.56
CA ARG A 216 -13.30 10.86 10.23
C ARG A 216 -14.03 10.18 11.39
N LEU A 217 -13.69 10.55 12.62
CA LEU A 217 -14.35 10.07 13.85
C LEU A 217 -15.45 11.01 14.36
N GLY A 218 -15.67 12.16 13.71
CA GLY A 218 -16.60 13.19 14.20
C GLY A 218 -16.18 13.82 15.53
N LEU A 219 -14.88 13.82 15.84
CA LEU A 219 -14.32 14.41 17.05
C LEU A 219 -14.05 15.91 16.87
N ASP A 220 -13.95 16.63 17.99
CA ASP A 220 -13.60 18.03 17.98
C ASP A 220 -12.19 18.25 17.40
N ASP A 221 -12.04 19.32 16.62
CA ASP A 221 -10.83 19.67 15.88
C ASP A 221 -10.39 21.09 16.24
N PRO A 222 -9.68 21.26 17.37
CA PRO A 222 -9.19 22.56 17.82
C PRO A 222 -7.87 22.98 17.14
N TYR A 223 -7.42 22.26 16.11
CA TYR A 223 -6.09 22.45 15.52
C TYR A 223 -6.14 23.32 14.27
N GLU A 224 -5.07 24.08 14.02
CA GLU A 224 -4.88 24.91 12.84
C GLU A 224 -3.66 24.41 12.07
N ILE A 225 -3.74 24.34 10.75
CA ILE A 225 -2.60 23.97 9.92
C ILE A 225 -1.64 25.17 9.88
N PRO A 226 -0.39 25.03 10.35
CA PRO A 226 0.52 26.15 10.39
C PRO A 226 0.95 26.55 8.97
N VAL A 227 1.15 27.85 8.74
CA VAL A 227 1.64 28.37 7.45
C VAL A 227 3.17 28.44 7.50
N ILE A 228 3.80 27.28 7.42
CA ILE A 228 5.26 27.11 7.47
C ILE A 228 5.72 26.16 6.38
N ASP A 229 6.99 26.26 6.02
CA ASP A 229 7.61 25.41 5.03
C ASP A 229 7.66 23.95 5.52
N ASP A 230 7.17 23.03 4.71
CA ASP A 230 7.12 21.59 5.02
C ASP A 230 7.11 20.79 3.72
N ALA A 231 8.20 20.06 3.48
CA ALA A 231 8.39 19.25 2.27
C ALA A 231 7.31 18.18 2.07
N TYR A 232 6.62 17.75 3.13
CA TYR A 232 5.58 16.72 3.05
C TYR A 232 4.18 17.32 2.92
N SER A 233 4.04 18.64 2.91
CA SER A 233 2.73 19.28 2.81
C SER A 233 1.97 18.89 1.53
N SER A 234 2.69 18.70 0.42
CA SER A 234 2.12 18.25 -0.87
C SER A 234 1.83 16.75 -0.93
N LEU A 235 2.24 15.96 0.07
CA LEU A 235 1.91 14.54 0.13
C LEU A 235 0.50 14.28 0.66
N PHE A 236 -0.17 15.30 1.20
CA PHE A 236 -1.53 15.20 1.73
C PHE A 236 -2.52 15.91 0.78
N TRP A 237 -3.02 15.18 -0.21
CA TRP A 237 -3.92 15.71 -1.26
C TRP A 237 -5.41 15.51 -0.95
N MET A 238 -5.75 14.63 -0.02
CA MET A 238 -7.13 14.21 0.29
C MET A 238 -8.02 15.35 0.84
N ASP A 239 -7.42 16.34 1.51
CA ASP A 239 -8.08 17.50 2.10
C ASP A 239 -7.02 18.61 2.29
N PHE A 240 -7.44 19.81 2.67
CA PHE A 240 -6.54 20.92 3.08
C PHE A 240 -5.49 21.34 2.05
N ARG A 241 -5.77 21.16 0.75
CA ARG A 241 -4.83 21.51 -0.32
C ARG A 241 -4.52 23.01 -0.39
N ASP A 242 -5.44 23.84 0.04
CA ASP A 242 -5.29 25.30 0.11
C ASP A 242 -4.47 25.78 1.32
N GLN A 243 -4.25 24.92 2.32
CA GLN A 243 -3.51 25.22 3.53
C GLN A 243 -2.09 24.65 3.45
N HIS A 244 -1.25 25.30 2.64
CA HIS A 244 0.18 24.99 2.53
C HIS A 244 1.01 26.24 2.24
N ALA A 245 2.27 26.25 2.68
CA ALA A 245 3.29 27.13 2.14
C ALA A 245 3.93 26.47 0.91
N ALA A 246 4.40 27.28 -0.04
CA ALA A 246 5.11 26.76 -1.20
C ALA A 246 6.47 26.16 -0.76
N HIS A 247 6.75 24.95 -1.20
CA HIS A 247 8.01 24.25 -1.03
C HIS A 247 8.57 23.84 -2.41
N PRO A 248 9.89 23.72 -2.61
CA PRO A 248 10.45 23.11 -3.80
C PRO A 248 9.84 21.73 -4.09
N ARG A 249 9.55 21.45 -5.35
CA ARG A 249 9.04 20.15 -5.80
C ARG A 249 10.08 19.05 -5.60
N PHE A 250 9.64 17.80 -5.48
CA PHE A 250 10.56 16.67 -5.42
C PHE A 250 11.37 16.56 -6.72
N ASP A 251 12.67 16.32 -6.60
CA ASP A 251 13.54 16.20 -7.77
C ASP A 251 13.46 14.81 -8.42
N ARG A 252 14.18 14.63 -9.53
CA ARG A 252 14.18 13.36 -10.28
C ARG A 252 14.74 12.18 -9.47
N GLU A 253 15.68 12.42 -8.55
CA GLU A 253 16.25 11.35 -7.73
C GLU A 253 15.17 10.75 -6.81
N HIS A 254 14.29 11.59 -6.25
CA HIS A 254 13.14 11.11 -5.48
C HIS A 254 12.19 10.26 -6.32
N LEU A 255 11.96 10.58 -7.60
CA LEU A 255 11.12 9.75 -8.47
C LEU A 255 11.73 8.38 -8.76
N ASP A 256 13.06 8.30 -8.86
CA ASP A 256 13.74 7.04 -9.13
C ASP A 256 13.80 6.15 -7.87
N LEU A 257 13.88 6.75 -6.67
CA LEU A 257 13.96 6.04 -5.37
C LEU A 257 12.61 5.79 -4.69
N TYR A 258 11.77 6.83 -4.60
CA TYR A 258 10.52 6.88 -3.84
C TYR A 258 9.37 7.45 -4.71
N PRO A 259 8.96 6.75 -5.78
CA PRO A 259 8.03 7.31 -6.77
C PRO A 259 6.70 7.79 -6.18
N TYR A 260 6.26 7.19 -5.06
CA TYR A 260 5.04 7.57 -4.34
C TYR A 260 5.03 9.05 -3.93
N LEU A 261 6.19 9.67 -3.64
CA LEU A 261 6.27 11.09 -3.30
C LEU A 261 5.86 11.97 -4.49
N HIS A 262 6.32 11.61 -5.70
CA HIS A 262 5.97 12.31 -6.94
C HIS A 262 4.51 12.09 -7.32
N TRP A 263 3.98 10.89 -7.13
CA TRP A 263 2.57 10.61 -7.40
C TRP A 263 1.66 11.39 -6.44
N ALA A 264 1.98 11.43 -5.14
CA ALA A 264 1.24 12.21 -4.17
C ALA A 264 1.29 13.72 -4.50
N GLU A 265 2.48 14.23 -4.85
CA GLU A 265 2.67 15.62 -5.27
C GLU A 265 1.88 15.95 -6.55
N ALA A 266 1.95 15.08 -7.57
CA ALA A 266 1.17 15.26 -8.79
C ALA A 266 -0.35 15.24 -8.52
N HIS A 267 -0.80 14.38 -7.61
CA HIS A 267 -2.20 14.34 -7.18
C HIS A 267 -2.60 15.66 -6.50
N PHE A 268 -1.77 16.15 -5.57
CA PHE A 268 -2.00 17.39 -4.84
C PHE A 268 -2.21 18.59 -5.76
N TYR A 269 -1.31 18.78 -6.71
CA TYR A 269 -1.34 19.92 -7.64
C TYR A 269 -2.22 19.70 -8.87
N GLY A 270 -2.73 18.48 -9.08
CA GLY A 270 -3.48 18.14 -10.29
C GLY A 270 -2.60 18.16 -11.54
N ASP A 271 -1.32 17.80 -11.40
CA ASP A 271 -0.37 17.67 -12.49
C ASP A 271 -0.58 16.34 -13.25
N PRO A 272 -0.09 16.18 -14.49
CA PRO A 272 -0.09 14.90 -15.20
C PRO A 272 0.70 13.81 -14.44
N PRO A 273 0.50 12.52 -14.79
CA PRO A 273 1.31 11.44 -14.23
C PRO A 273 2.82 11.71 -14.30
N PRO A 274 3.58 11.49 -13.21
CA PRO A 274 5.01 11.81 -13.17
C PRO A 274 5.88 10.86 -14.00
N GLU A 275 5.35 9.67 -14.33
CA GLU A 275 6.00 8.70 -15.20
C GLU A 275 4.99 8.00 -16.12
N THR A 276 5.49 7.41 -17.22
CA THR A 276 4.65 6.61 -18.11
C THR A 276 4.44 5.23 -17.49
N VAL A 277 3.18 4.84 -17.31
CA VAL A 277 2.81 3.54 -16.75
C VAL A 277 2.59 2.55 -17.88
N SER A 278 3.46 1.54 -17.96
CA SER A 278 3.31 0.44 -18.91
C SER A 278 2.26 -0.55 -18.42
N GLU A 279 1.25 -0.79 -19.25
CA GLU A 279 0.25 -1.84 -19.07
C GLU A 279 0.81 -3.27 -19.27
N ARG A 280 2.10 -3.41 -19.60
CA ARG A 280 2.72 -4.70 -19.94
C ARG A 280 3.85 -5.12 -19.01
N THR A 281 4.24 -4.28 -18.06
CA THR A 281 5.41 -4.51 -17.21
C THR A 281 4.94 -4.61 -15.76
N PHE A 282 4.93 -5.84 -15.22
CA PHE A 282 4.47 -6.10 -13.85
C PHE A 282 5.59 -6.72 -13.00
N PRO A 283 5.62 -6.43 -11.70
CA PRO A 283 4.77 -5.47 -10.99
C PRO A 283 5.05 -4.01 -11.40
N LEU A 284 4.06 -3.13 -11.26
CA LEU A 284 4.06 -1.73 -11.67
C LEU A 284 4.79 -0.84 -10.67
N THR A 285 4.67 -1.17 -9.39
CA THR A 285 5.11 -0.29 -8.30
C THR A 285 6.41 -0.78 -7.69
N ARG A 286 7.12 0.15 -7.07
CA ARG A 286 8.48 -0.07 -6.56
C ARG A 286 8.85 0.93 -5.47
N GLU A 287 9.91 0.57 -4.75
CA GLU A 287 10.71 1.43 -3.92
C GLU A 287 12.18 0.99 -3.98
N VAL A 288 13.12 1.93 -3.83
CA VAL A 288 14.56 1.66 -3.88
C VAL A 288 15.28 2.33 -2.72
N ARG A 289 16.25 1.63 -2.10
CA ARG A 289 17.13 2.14 -1.03
C ARG A 289 16.41 2.65 0.22
N ALA A 290 15.26 2.08 0.57
CA ALA A 290 14.56 2.40 1.79
C ALA A 290 15.37 2.06 3.03
N SER A 291 15.37 2.97 4.00
CA SER A 291 16.30 2.95 5.13
C SER A 291 16.06 1.80 6.12
N GLN A 292 14.82 1.31 6.23
CA GLN A 292 14.42 0.25 7.17
C GLN A 292 14.09 -1.09 6.48
N ALA A 293 14.38 -1.22 5.18
CA ALA A 293 14.09 -2.41 4.40
C ALA A 293 15.26 -3.43 4.42
N ASP A 294 14.94 -4.70 4.64
CA ASP A 294 15.87 -5.83 4.48
C ASP A 294 15.72 -6.46 3.09
N TYR A 295 16.58 -6.03 2.17
CA TYR A 295 16.57 -6.51 0.79
C TYR A 295 17.12 -7.93 0.59
N SER A 296 17.68 -8.57 1.63
CA SER A 296 18.28 -9.91 1.48
C SER A 296 17.29 -10.95 0.95
N ARG A 297 16.02 -10.83 1.34
CA ARG A 297 14.92 -11.70 0.92
C ARG A 297 14.55 -11.56 -0.55
N MET A 298 14.91 -10.46 -1.21
CA MET A 298 14.67 -10.27 -2.64
C MET A 298 15.53 -11.17 -3.52
N ALA A 299 16.61 -11.76 -2.97
CA ALA A 299 17.44 -12.73 -3.67
C ALA A 299 16.63 -13.93 -4.18
N PHE A 300 15.53 -14.25 -3.49
CA PHE A 300 14.57 -15.27 -3.89
C PHE A 300 13.94 -15.00 -5.26
N LEU A 301 13.63 -13.74 -5.58
CA LEU A 301 13.02 -13.34 -6.85
C LEU A 301 14.09 -13.08 -7.92
N SER A 302 15.17 -12.40 -7.53
CA SER A 302 16.27 -12.08 -8.42
C SER A 302 17.56 -11.87 -7.64
N PRO A 303 18.66 -12.58 -7.99
CA PRO A 303 19.96 -12.37 -7.36
C PRO A 303 20.50 -10.94 -7.47
N ALA A 304 20.05 -10.16 -8.46
CA ALA A 304 20.52 -8.79 -8.67
C ALA A 304 19.81 -7.75 -7.79
N TRP A 305 18.60 -8.04 -7.31
CA TRP A 305 17.76 -7.06 -6.62
C TRP A 305 18.26 -6.66 -5.23
N PRO A 306 18.83 -7.56 -4.40
CA PRO A 306 19.42 -7.15 -3.13
C PRO A 306 20.52 -6.09 -3.28
N ALA A 307 21.40 -6.26 -4.27
CA ALA A 307 22.49 -5.33 -4.54
C ALA A 307 21.98 -3.98 -5.07
N ALA A 308 20.89 -3.99 -5.84
CA ALA A 308 20.21 -2.79 -6.29
C ALA A 308 19.34 -2.13 -5.20
N GLN A 309 19.13 -2.80 -4.06
CA GLN A 309 18.17 -2.41 -3.02
C GLN A 309 16.80 -2.11 -3.59
N TRP A 310 16.32 -2.99 -4.48
CA TRP A 310 15.06 -2.84 -5.19
C TRP A 310 13.97 -3.70 -4.56
N SER A 311 12.81 -3.11 -4.26
CA SER A 311 11.61 -3.84 -3.82
C SER A 311 10.43 -3.54 -4.74
N SER A 312 9.66 -4.59 -5.05
CA SER A 312 8.47 -4.51 -5.89
C SER A 312 7.56 -5.71 -5.60
N PRO A 313 6.23 -5.53 -5.50
CA PRO A 313 5.49 -4.26 -5.54
C PRO A 313 5.58 -3.46 -4.22
N HIS A 314 5.18 -2.19 -4.20
CA HIS A 314 5.17 -1.33 -3.00
C HIS A 314 3.80 -0.69 -2.77
N THR A 315 3.23 -0.80 -1.57
CA THR A 315 1.82 -0.42 -1.32
C THR A 315 1.55 1.06 -1.34
N TRP A 316 2.40 1.93 -0.76
CA TRP A 316 2.17 3.38 -0.87
C TRP A 316 2.18 3.85 -2.34
N HIS A 317 3.18 3.44 -3.11
CA HIS A 317 3.23 3.72 -4.55
C HIS A 317 1.99 3.17 -5.29
N ALA A 318 1.59 1.93 -5.03
CA ALA A 318 0.37 1.36 -5.62
C ALA A 318 -0.88 2.19 -5.26
N ALA A 319 -0.98 2.64 -4.00
CA ALA A 319 -2.11 3.42 -3.52
C ALA A 319 -2.18 4.81 -4.16
N GLU A 320 -1.06 5.52 -4.27
CA GLU A 320 -1.02 6.85 -4.91
C GLU A 320 -1.42 6.76 -6.38
N MET A 321 -0.85 5.80 -7.13
CA MET A 321 -1.24 5.56 -8.52
C MET A 321 -2.73 5.21 -8.63
N PHE A 322 -3.21 4.29 -7.78
CA PHE A 322 -4.59 3.82 -7.81
C PHE A 322 -5.56 4.97 -7.58
N LEU A 323 -5.34 5.77 -6.52
CA LEU A 323 -6.21 6.88 -6.16
C LEU A 323 -6.13 8.01 -7.19
N TYR A 324 -4.93 8.31 -7.73
CA TYR A 324 -4.77 9.30 -8.80
C TYR A 324 -5.60 8.93 -10.03
N PHE A 325 -5.47 7.69 -10.54
CA PHE A 325 -6.20 7.28 -11.74
C PHE A 325 -7.70 7.13 -11.51
N LEU A 326 -8.12 6.86 -10.28
CA LEU A 326 -9.53 6.81 -9.92
C LEU A 326 -10.16 8.22 -9.91
N ASP A 327 -9.44 9.22 -9.40
CA ASP A 327 -9.92 10.60 -9.30
C ASP A 327 -9.78 11.39 -10.61
N TYR A 328 -8.84 10.99 -11.49
CA TYR A 328 -8.61 11.58 -12.81
C TYR A 328 -8.81 10.58 -13.98
N PRO A 329 -10.05 10.10 -14.23
CA PRO A 329 -10.32 9.02 -15.19
C PRO A 329 -9.98 9.36 -16.65
N GLU A 330 -9.90 10.64 -16.99
CA GLU A 330 -9.60 11.14 -18.33
C GLU A 330 -8.09 11.25 -18.64
N ARG A 331 -7.24 11.13 -17.62
CA ARG A 331 -5.78 11.18 -17.72
C ARG A 331 -5.18 9.78 -17.79
#